data_AF-A0A9J6FSE8-F1
#
_entry.id   AF-A0A9J6FSE8-F1
#
_cell.length_a   1.000
_cell.length_b   1.000
_cell.length_c   1.000
_cell.angle_alpha   90.00
_cell.angle_beta   90.00
_cell.angle_gamma   90.00
#
_symmetry.space_group_name_H-M   'P 1'
#
loop_
_entity.id
_entity.type
_entity.pdbx_description
1 polymer ?
#
loop_
_entity_poly.entity_id
_entity_poly.type
_entity_poly.pdbx_seq_one_letter_code
_entity_poly.pdbx_strand_id
1 'polypeptide(L)' 'MFDETTDIAHESQLALVLRCVHNGVLREGFLEFISLRRPSAEHSETMNQSVQEPTITGKDLGRTVLAILPRRGLN' A
#
# COMPACT_ATOMS: atom_id res chain seq x y z
N MET A 1 -4.13 6.37 -8.11
CA MET A 1 -3.84 5.00 -8.60
C MET A 1 -3.23 4.23 -7.45
N PHE A 2 -3.52 2.94 -7.36
CA PHE A 2 -3.01 2.02 -6.35
C PHE A 2 -2.35 0.86 -7.09
N ASP A 3 -1.07 0.62 -6.84
CA ASP A 3 -0.31 -0.46 -7.44
C ASP A 3 0.40 -1.24 -6.34
N GLU A 4 0.30 -2.56 -6.40
CA GLU A 4 0.93 -3.47 -5.44
C GLU A 4 2.25 -3.96 -6.03
N THR A 5 3.34 -3.71 -5.32
CA THR A 5 4.65 -4.27 -5.69
C THR A 5 5.19 -5.07 -4.52
N THR A 6 5.53 -6.33 -4.78
CA THR A 6 6.31 -7.16 -3.84
C THR A 6 7.78 -6.94 -4.14
N ASP A 7 8.53 -6.39 -3.20
CA ASP A 7 9.97 -6.22 -3.35
C ASP A 7 10.75 -7.52 -3.05
N ILE A 8 12.07 -7.50 -3.27
CA ILE A 8 12.96 -8.65 -3.03
C ILE A 8 12.95 -9.07 -1.54
N ALA A 9 12.48 -8.21 -0.64
CA ALA A 9 12.30 -8.49 0.78
C ALA A 9 10.94 -9.16 1.10
N HIS A 10 10.14 -9.51 0.09
CA HIS A 10 8.78 -10.05 0.24
C HIS A 10 7.84 -9.11 1.02
N GLU A 11 8.08 -7.79 0.93
CA GLU A 11 7.18 -6.79 1.47
C GLU A 11 6.23 -6.28 0.39
N SER A 12 4.92 -6.43 0.62
CA SER A 12 3.94 -5.76 -0.21
C SER A 12 3.84 -4.29 0.16
N GLN A 13 4.11 -3.44 -0.83
CA GLN A 13 4.00 -2.00 -0.72
C GLN A 13 2.91 -1.50 -1.66
N LEU A 14 2.20 -0.46 -1.21
CA LEU A 14 1.17 0.21 -1.99
C LEU A 14 1.67 1.57 -2.45
N ALA A 15 1.80 1.76 -3.75
CA ALA A 15 2.09 3.07 -4.31
C ALA A 15 0.84 3.97 -4.28
N LEU A 16 0.93 5.13 -3.63
CA LEU A 16 -0.11 6.15 -3.67
C LEU A 16 0.25 7.24 -4.68
N VAL A 17 -0.60 7.38 -5.70
CA VAL A 17 -0.44 8.37 -6.75
C VAL A 17 -1.69 9.21 -6.93
N LEU A 18 -1.55 10.54 -6.90
CA LEU A 18 -2.59 11.49 -7.27
C LEU A 18 -2.50 11.77 -8.76
N ARG A 19 -3.64 11.61 -9.44
CA ARG A 19 -3.77 11.91 -10.86
C ARG A 19 -4.95 12.85 -11.04
N CYS A 20 -4.72 13.98 -11.71
CA CYS A 20 -5.77 14.95 -12.03
C CYS A 20 -5.61 15.47 -13.45
N VAL A 21 -6.71 15.96 -14.02
CA VAL A 21 -6.69 16.70 -15.29
C VAL A 21 -6.86 18.17 -14.96
N HIS A 22 -5.90 19.00 -15.38
CA HIS A 22 -5.96 20.44 -15.20
C HIS A 22 -5.71 21.12 -16.54
N ASN A 23 -6.69 21.90 -17.02
CA ASN A 23 -6.65 22.58 -18.32
C ASN A 23 -6.35 21.62 -19.49
N GLY A 24 -6.97 20.43 -19.49
CA GLY A 24 -6.76 19.41 -20.51
C GLY A 24 -5.42 18.68 -20.44
N VAL A 25 -4.56 19.03 -19.48
CA VAL A 25 -3.27 18.36 -19.26
C VAL A 25 -3.40 17.36 -18.12
N LEU A 26 -3.00 16.12 -18.37
CA LEU A 26 -2.88 15.09 -17.34
C LEU A 26 -1.69 15.41 -16.44
N ARG A 27 -1.93 15.50 -15.13
CA ARG A 27 -0.90 15.67 -14.12
C ARG A 27 -0.91 14.46 -13.20
N GLU A 28 0.26 13.95 -12.91
CA GLU A 28 0.46 12.81 -12.03
C GLU A 28 1.55 13.15 -11.00
N GLY A 29 1.25 12.90 -9.73
CA GLY A 29 2.13 13.15 -8.60
C GLY A 29 2.20 11.90 -7.73
N PHE A 30 3.38 11.29 -7.69
CA PHE A 30 3.69 10.28 -6.68
C PHE A 30 3.70 10.93 -5.30
N LEU A 31 3.01 10.32 -4.35
CA LEU A 31 2.99 10.79 -2.96
C LEU A 31 3.96 9.99 -2.10
N GLU A 32 3.74 8.69 -2.00
CA GLU A 32 4.52 7.80 -1.13
C GLU A 32 4.25 6.33 -1.43
N PHE A 33 5.12 5.47 -0.90
CA PHE A 33 4.84 4.06 -0.69
C PHE A 33 4.24 3.85 0.69
N ILE A 34 3.21 3.02 0.79
CA ILE A 34 2.52 2.69 2.02
C ILE A 34 2.76 1.22 2.31
N SER A 35 3.38 0.92 3.44
CA SER A 35 3.48 -0.45 3.95
C SER A 35 2.11 -0.92 4.42
N LEU A 36 1.61 -2.00 3.83
CA LEU A 36 0.29 -2.55 4.17
C LEU A 36 0.31 -3.50 5.38
N ARG A 37 1.50 -3.92 5.83
CA ARG A 37 1.65 -4.70 7.07
C ARG A 37 1.59 -3.76 8.28
N ARG A 38 0.76 -4.12 9.26
CA ARG A 38 1.10 -3.81 10.66
C ARG A 38 2.29 -4.69 11.02
N PRO A 39 3.29 -4.21 11.78
CA PRO A 39 4.25 -5.11 12.41
C PRO A 39 3.42 -6.01 13.31
N SER A 40 3.12 -7.22 12.85
CA SER A 40 2.59 -8.25 13.72
C SER A 40 3.70 -8.53 14.71
N ALA A 41 3.47 -8.18 15.97
CA ALA A 41 4.20 -8.74 17.11
C ALA A 41 3.96 -10.26 17.26
N GLU A 42 3.65 -10.95 16.16
CA GLU A 42 3.32 -12.38 16.05
C GLU A 42 4.17 -13.06 14.96
N HIS A 43 5.33 -12.49 14.61
CA HIS A 43 6.45 -13.27 14.09
C HIS A 43 7.42 -13.55 15.24
N SER A 44 6.86 -14.04 16.34
CA SER A 44 7.63 -14.73 17.36
C SER A 44 7.91 -16.12 16.81
N GLU A 45 9.15 -16.30 16.37
CA GLU A 45 9.88 -17.57 16.36
C GLU A 45 9.10 -18.81 15.92
N THR A 46 9.07 -19.06 14.62
CA THR A 46 9.11 -20.45 14.14
C THR A 46 9.67 -20.49 12.72
N MET A 47 10.99 -20.67 12.65
CA MET A 47 11.65 -21.13 11.42
C MET A 47 10.99 -22.45 10.99
N ASN A 48 10.24 -22.43 9.89
CA ASN A 48 9.80 -23.56 9.03
C ASN A 48 8.36 -23.38 8.53
N GLN A 49 8.03 -22.24 7.94
CA GLN A 49 6.85 -22.12 7.10
C GLN A 49 7.29 -21.56 5.76
N SER A 50 6.89 -22.25 4.68
CA SER A 50 7.02 -21.78 3.30
C SER A 50 6.76 -20.28 3.27
N VAL A 51 7.68 -19.51 2.68
CA VAL A 51 7.56 -18.06 2.52
C VAL A 51 6.30 -17.80 1.71
N GLN A 52 5.17 -17.67 2.41
CA GLN A 52 3.88 -17.46 1.79
C GLN A 52 3.86 -15.99 1.43
N GLU A 53 3.75 -15.71 0.13
CA GLU A 53 3.70 -14.33 -0.33
C GLU A 53 2.52 -13.63 0.36
N PRO A 54 2.76 -12.46 0.96
CA PRO A 54 1.71 -11.68 1.59
C PRO A 54 0.58 -11.43 0.58
N THR A 55 -0.62 -11.92 0.87
CA THR A 55 -1.79 -11.65 0.03
C THR A 55 -2.54 -10.46 0.62
N ILE A 56 -2.59 -9.34 -0.10
CA ILE A 56 -3.44 -8.20 0.25
C ILE A 56 -4.84 -8.43 -0.28
N THR A 57 -5.84 -8.36 0.62
CA THR A 57 -7.23 -8.38 0.18
C THR A 57 -7.69 -6.98 -0.21
N GLY A 58 -8.68 -6.89 -1.11
CA GLY A 58 -9.31 -5.60 -1.44
C GLY A 58 -9.92 -4.88 -0.22
N LYS A 59 -10.25 -5.62 0.85
CA LYS A 59 -10.73 -5.05 2.12
C LYS A 59 -9.61 -4.36 2.90
N ASP A 60 -8.41 -4.94 2.92
CA ASP A 60 -7.24 -4.36 3.58
C ASP A 60 -6.76 -3.12 2.82
N LEU A 61 -6.79 -3.18 1.49
CA LEU A 61 -6.56 -2.03 0.63
C LEU A 61 -7.55 -0.91 0.93
N GLY A 62 -8.86 -1.19 0.86
CA GLY A 62 -9.91 -0.19 1.09
C GLY A 62 -9.80 0.48 2.47
N ARG A 63 -9.55 -0.30 3.53
CA ARG A 63 -9.31 0.24 4.89
C ARG A 63 -8.09 1.15 4.95
N THR A 64 -7.00 0.76 4.31
CA THR A 64 -5.76 1.54 4.30
C THR A 64 -5.94 2.86 3.58
N VAL A 65 -6.59 2.83 2.41
CA VAL A 65 -6.89 4.04 1.63
C VAL A 65 -7.76 5.01 2.43
N LEU A 66 -8.86 4.52 3.02
CA LEU A 66 -9.75 5.34 3.85
C LEU A 66 -9.06 5.93 5.08
N ALA A 67 -8.02 5.28 5.60
CA ALA A 67 -7.23 5.81 6.72
C ALA A 67 -6.22 6.90 6.29
N ILE A 68 -5.74 6.87 5.04
CA ILE A 68 -4.65 7.73 4.56
C ILE A 68 -5.17 9.00 3.90
N LEU A 69 -6.25 8.92 3.11
CA LEU A 69 -6.80 10.09 2.42
C LEU A 69 -7.05 11.28 3.36
N PRO A 70 -7.71 11.13 4.54
CA PRO A 70 -7.98 12.26 5.42
C PRO A 70 -6.71 12.85 6.02
N ARG A 71 -5.69 12.03 6.30
CA ARG A 71 -4.39 12.49 6.82
C ARG A 71 -3.63 13.34 5.81
N ARG A 72 -3.98 13.22 4.53
CA ARG A 72 -3.40 13.98 3.42
C ARG A 72 -4.30 15.13 2.95
N GLY A 73 -5.40 15.41 3.65
CA GLY A 73 -6.36 16.46 3.29
C GLY A 73 -7.19 16.13 2.04
N LEU A 74 -7.28 14.83 1.71
CA LEU A 74 -8.07 14.31 0.60
C LEU A 74 -9.33 13.67 1.21
N ASN A 75 -10.51 14.14 0.82
CA ASN A 75 -11.80 13.62 1.29
C ASN A 75 -12.54 12.90 0.17
#